data_AF-A0A1F5AVY4-F1
#
_entry.id   AF-A0A1F5AVY4-F1
#
_cell.length_a   1.000
_cell.length_b   1.000
_cell.length_c   1.000
_cell.angle_alpha   90.00
_cell.angle_beta   90.00
_cell.angle_gamma   90.00
#
_symmetry.space_group_name_H-M   'P 1'
#
loop_
_entity.id
_entity.type
_entity.pdbx_description
1 polymer ?
#
loop_
_entity_poly.entity_id
_entity_poly.type
_entity_poly.pdbx_seq_one_letter_code
_entity_poly.pdbx_strand_id
1 'polypeptide(L)'
;MPSKAEPVTKKEKQVLEKTLRAEKEKILNKLRQFHTESKEVETDIAQDVVDKAESSYTKEFLLSLSDAERRQLALIDDALRRLQGKEFGLCQMCGKPISKKRLGALPWTPYCIDCQQKQEQEKA
;
A
#
# COMPACT_ATOMS: atom_id res chain seq x y z
N MET A 1 -24.20 -23.24 -2.53
CA MET A 1 -24.44 -22.09 -1.65
C MET A 1 -23.25 -21.13 -1.72
N PRO A 2 -23.33 -19.96 -2.38
CA PRO A 2 -22.23 -19.00 -2.32
C PRO A 2 -22.38 -18.09 -1.10
N SER A 3 -21.36 -18.13 -0.24
CA SER A 3 -21.19 -17.31 0.95
C SER A 3 -21.25 -15.82 0.58
N LYS A 4 -22.20 -15.08 1.16
CA LYS A 4 -22.40 -13.64 0.93
C LYS A 4 -21.16 -12.88 1.41
N ALA A 5 -20.39 -12.35 0.46
CA ALA A 5 -19.48 -11.24 0.71
C ALA A 5 -20.30 -10.07 1.24
N GLU A 6 -20.24 -9.77 2.53
CA GLU A 6 -20.85 -8.53 3.00
C GLU A 6 -20.06 -7.35 2.42
N PRO A 7 -20.72 -6.44 1.69
CA PRO A 7 -20.05 -5.28 1.11
C PRO A 7 -19.45 -4.42 2.22
N VAL A 8 -18.20 -3.99 2.03
CA VAL A 8 -17.51 -3.08 2.96
C VAL A 8 -18.31 -1.79 3.07
N THR A 9 -18.73 -1.44 4.29
CA THR A 9 -19.53 -0.25 4.55
C THR A 9 -18.72 1.02 4.32
N LYS A 10 -19.41 2.15 4.10
CA LYS A 10 -18.75 3.46 3.92
C LYS A 10 -17.84 3.83 5.09
N LYS A 11 -18.25 3.50 6.33
CA LYS A 11 -17.44 3.74 7.54
C LYS A 11 -16.20 2.86 7.59
N GLU A 12 -16.33 1.57 7.27
CA GLU A 12 -15.18 0.66 7.18
C GLU A 12 -14.18 1.10 6.11
N LYS A 13 -14.67 1.53 4.93
CA LYS A 13 -13.81 2.09 3.86
C LYS A 13 -13.01 3.30 4.34
N GLN A 14 -13.61 4.23 5.10
CA GLN A 14 -12.90 5.39 5.64
C GLN A 14 -11.80 5.01 6.64
N VAL A 15 -12.07 4.02 7.50
CA VAL A 15 -11.05 3.51 8.44
C VAL A 15 -9.89 2.88 7.67
N LEU A 16 -10.19 2.03 6.69
CA LEU A 16 -9.19 1.37 5.86
C LEU A 16 -8.38 2.38 5.03
N GLU A 17 -9.01 3.41 4.48
CA GLU A 17 -8.33 4.49 3.76
C GLU A 17 -7.34 5.23 4.66
N LYS A 18 -7.76 5.58 5.88
CA LYS A 18 -6.86 6.22 6.86
C LYS A 18 -5.67 5.32 7.19
N THR A 19 -5.92 4.02 7.41
CA THR A 19 -4.84 3.05 7.68
C THR A 19 -3.88 2.95 6.49
N LEU A 20 -4.38 2.81 5.26
CA LEU A 20 -3.55 2.75 4.05
C LEU A 20 -2.69 3.99 3.87
N ARG A 21 -3.26 5.19 4.07
CA ARG A 21 -2.51 6.44 4.01
C ARG A 21 -1.45 6.52 5.10
N ALA A 22 -1.76 6.09 6.32
CA ALA A 22 -0.78 6.05 7.40
C ALA A 22 0.38 5.09 7.11
N GLU A 23 0.10 3.92 6.51
CA GLU A 23 1.15 2.98 6.09
C GLU A 23 1.98 3.53 4.93
N LYS A 24 1.37 4.22 3.97
CA LYS A 24 2.10 4.93 2.90
C LYS A 24 3.05 5.98 3.49
N GLU A 25 2.55 6.80 4.42
CA GLU A 25 3.36 7.81 5.11
C GLU A 25 4.52 7.20 5.91
N LYS A 26 4.36 5.99 6.48
CA LYS A 26 5.49 5.30 7.14
C LYS A 26 6.60 4.94 6.16
N ILE A 27 6.27 4.49 4.95
CA ILE A 27 7.27 4.19 3.91
C ILE A 27 7.89 5.50 3.41
N LEU A 28 7.08 6.54 3.17
CA LEU A 28 7.58 7.85 2.74
C LEU A 28 8.37 8.59 3.84
N ASN A 29 8.15 8.32 5.11
CA ASN A 29 8.99 8.83 6.19
C ASN A 29 10.45 8.36 6.05
N LYS A 30 10.68 7.19 5.43
CA LYS A 30 12.03 6.72 5.14
C LYS A 30 12.73 7.55 4.08
N LEU A 31 11.99 8.18 3.15
CA LEU A 31 12.53 9.17 2.21
C LEU A 31 13.10 10.36 2.98
N ARG A 32 12.36 10.87 3.97
CA ARG A 32 12.81 11.98 4.84
C ARG A 32 14.07 11.60 5.63
N GLN A 33 14.11 10.39 6.18
CA GLN A 33 15.28 9.89 6.90
C GLN A 33 16.49 9.70 5.96
N PHE A 34 16.28 9.08 4.79
CA PHE A 34 17.29 8.92 3.76
C PHE A 34 17.85 10.27 3.29
N HIS A 35 17.01 11.28 3.11
CA HIS A 35 17.45 12.65 2.80
C HIS A 35 18.26 13.28 3.93
N THR A 36 17.83 13.11 5.19
CA THR A 36 18.56 13.62 6.36
C THR A 36 19.93 12.95 6.51
N GLU A 37 20.03 11.65 6.22
CA GLU A 37 21.30 10.92 6.24
C GLU A 37 22.19 11.22 5.03
N SER A 38 21.60 11.61 3.89
CA SER A 38 22.32 11.77 2.63
C SER A 38 22.96 13.15 2.43
N LYS A 39 22.63 14.20 3.19
CA LYS A 39 23.28 15.52 3.00
C LYS A 39 23.32 16.43 4.23
N GLU A 40 24.53 16.88 4.56
CA GLU A 40 24.80 18.28 4.88
C GLU A 40 24.00 19.21 3.94
N VAL A 41 23.42 20.27 4.52
CA VAL A 41 22.84 21.47 3.86
C VAL A 41 21.31 21.50 3.65
N GLU A 42 20.73 22.32 4.54
CA GLU A 42 19.59 23.24 4.42
C GLU A 42 18.16 22.69 4.30
N THR A 43 17.58 22.61 5.49
CA THR A 43 16.22 23.01 5.85
C THR A 43 15.54 24.01 4.91
N ASP A 44 14.91 23.56 3.83
CA ASP A 44 13.70 24.21 3.28
C ASP A 44 12.85 23.33 2.33
N ILE A 45 13.07 22.01 2.33
CA ILE A 45 12.45 21.10 1.35
C ILE A 45 11.13 20.48 1.84
N ALA A 46 10.79 20.62 3.12
CA ALA A 46 9.61 19.98 3.70
C ALA A 46 8.28 20.51 3.15
N GLN A 47 8.27 21.66 2.46
CA GLN A 47 7.06 22.26 1.89
C GLN A 47 6.90 22.12 0.37
N ASP A 48 7.95 21.77 -0.39
CA ASP A 48 7.89 21.77 -1.88
C ASP A 48 8.03 20.36 -2.51
N VAL A 49 8.28 19.31 -1.72
CA VAL A 49 8.32 17.90 -2.20
C VAL A 49 6.96 17.32 -2.59
N VAL A 50 5.88 18.08 -2.42
CA VAL A 50 4.54 17.64 -2.83
C VAL A 50 4.26 17.94 -4.31
N ASP A 51 4.98 18.88 -4.95
CA ASP A 51 4.59 19.33 -6.30
C ASP A 51 5.71 19.65 -7.33
N LYS A 52 7.01 19.46 -7.06
CA LYS A 52 8.05 19.73 -8.09
C LYS A 52 9.15 18.68 -8.27
N ALA A 53 9.17 18.12 -9.48
CA ALA A 53 10.33 17.62 -10.23
C ALA A 53 11.08 16.40 -9.64
N GLU A 54 10.33 15.33 -9.44
CA GLU A 54 10.77 13.98 -9.11
C GLU A 54 11.31 13.20 -10.33
N SER A 55 12.64 13.12 -10.54
CA SER A 55 13.16 12.05 -11.42
C SER A 55 14.45 11.40 -10.95
N SER A 56 15.39 12.14 -10.36
CA SER A 56 16.62 11.56 -9.81
C SER A 56 16.45 11.13 -8.35
N TYR A 57 15.98 12.02 -7.48
CA TYR A 57 15.84 11.72 -6.05
C TYR A 57 14.78 10.66 -5.74
N THR A 58 13.63 10.72 -6.40
CA THR A 58 12.59 9.70 -6.28
C THR A 58 13.08 8.35 -6.77
N LYS A 59 13.91 8.35 -7.82
CA LYS A 59 14.53 7.12 -8.31
C LYS A 59 15.56 6.58 -7.32
N GLU A 60 16.41 7.42 -6.74
CA GLU A 60 17.39 7.04 -5.70
C GLU A 60 16.71 6.53 -4.43
N PHE A 61 15.63 7.18 -3.99
CA PHE A 61 14.81 6.72 -2.87
C PHE A 61 14.10 5.41 -3.17
N LEU A 62 13.47 5.30 -4.34
CA LEU A 62 12.91 4.02 -4.75
C LEU A 62 14.00 2.96 -4.72
N LEU A 63 15.21 3.26 -5.21
CA LEU A 63 16.38 2.38 -5.15
C LEU A 63 16.84 2.02 -3.73
N SER A 64 16.65 2.91 -2.74
CA SER A 64 16.99 2.65 -1.34
C SER A 64 15.97 1.77 -0.62
N LEU A 65 14.73 1.70 -1.10
CA LEU A 65 13.72 0.78 -0.56
C LEU A 65 14.02 -0.67 -0.91
N SER A 66 13.78 -1.56 0.04
CA SER A 66 13.76 -3.00 -0.21
C SER A 66 12.67 -3.38 -1.22
N ASP A 67 12.83 -4.51 -1.90
CA ASP A 67 11.82 -5.03 -2.82
C ASP A 67 10.46 -5.22 -2.13
N ALA A 68 10.46 -5.60 -0.86
CA ALA A 68 9.25 -5.77 -0.07
C ALA A 68 8.52 -4.44 0.13
N GLU A 69 9.23 -3.35 0.44
CA GLU A 69 8.65 -2.02 0.65
C GLU A 69 8.12 -1.41 -0.64
N ARG A 70 8.86 -1.54 -1.75
CA ARG A 70 8.38 -1.08 -3.06
C ARG A 70 7.11 -1.81 -3.47
N ARG A 71 7.07 -3.14 -3.29
CA ARG A 71 5.87 -3.94 -3.53
C ARG A 71 4.74 -3.50 -2.61
N GLN A 72 4.99 -3.29 -1.32
CA GLN A 72 3.99 -2.82 -0.38
C GLN A 72 3.42 -1.46 -0.78
N LEU A 73 4.26 -0.50 -1.18
CA LEU A 73 3.83 0.82 -1.64
C LEU A 73 2.92 0.71 -2.86
N ALA A 74 3.31 -0.09 -3.86
CA ALA A 74 2.49 -0.35 -5.04
C ALA A 74 1.14 -1.00 -4.68
N LEU A 75 1.12 -1.93 -3.73
CA LEU A 75 -0.11 -2.55 -3.24
C LEU A 75 -1.00 -1.57 -2.46
N ILE A 76 -0.41 -0.65 -1.69
CA ILE A 76 -1.16 0.39 -0.98
C ILE A 76 -1.82 1.35 -1.98
N ASP A 77 -1.07 1.79 -2.99
CA ASP A 77 -1.61 2.66 -4.05
C ASP A 77 -2.73 1.96 -4.84
N ASP A 78 -2.56 0.67 -5.15
CA ASP A 78 -3.62 -0.12 -5.77
C ASP A 78 -4.86 -0.23 -4.87
N ALA A 79 -4.67 -0.52 -3.58
CA ALA A 79 -5.74 -0.63 -2.61
C ALA A 79 -6.52 0.70 -2.44
N LEU A 80 -5.83 1.84 -2.45
CA LEU A 80 -6.45 3.17 -2.42
C LEU A 80 -7.32 3.41 -3.66
N ARG A 81 -6.84 3.05 -4.87
CA ARG A 81 -7.65 3.12 -6.09
C ARG A 81 -8.88 2.22 -6.01
N ARG A 82 -8.70 0.98 -5.54
CA ARG A 82 -9.79 0.01 -5.38
C ARG A 82 -10.83 0.45 -4.36
N LEU A 83 -10.44 1.14 -3.30
CA LEU A 83 -11.35 1.71 -2.30
C LEU A 83 -12.33 2.71 -2.91
N GLN A 84 -11.86 3.52 -3.87
CA GLN A 84 -12.69 4.43 -4.65
C GLN A 84 -13.65 3.68 -5.58
N GLY A 85 -13.22 2.51 -6.06
CA GLY A 85 -14.05 1.59 -6.85
C GLY A 85 -15.00 0.71 -6.04
N LYS A 86 -15.66 -0.21 -6.77
CA LYS A 86 -16.55 -1.25 -6.21
C LYS A 86 -15.86 -2.58 -5.94
N GLU A 87 -14.56 -2.68 -6.22
CA GLU A 87 -13.79 -3.94 -6.23
C GLU A 87 -12.94 -4.17 -4.96
N PHE A 88 -12.99 -3.23 -4.01
CA PHE A 88 -12.28 -3.39 -2.75
C PHE A 88 -12.86 -4.54 -1.93
N GLY A 89 -11.97 -5.40 -1.41
CA GLY A 89 -12.35 -6.56 -0.61
C GLY A 89 -12.62 -7.84 -1.40
N LEU A 90 -12.41 -7.84 -2.73
CA LEU A 90 -12.39 -9.04 -3.55
C LEU A 90 -10.95 -9.46 -3.88
N CYS A 91 -10.71 -10.78 -3.94
CA CYS A 91 -9.44 -11.37 -4.34
C CYS A 91 -9.25 -11.19 -5.85
N GLN A 92 -8.15 -10.59 -6.27
CA GLN A 92 -7.84 -10.38 -7.69
C GLN A 92 -7.54 -11.67 -8.46
N MET A 93 -7.21 -12.77 -7.77
CA MET A 93 -6.91 -14.05 -8.40
C MET A 93 -8.15 -14.94 -8.60
N CYS A 94 -9.04 -15.02 -7.62
CA CYS A 94 -10.18 -15.94 -7.65
C CYS A 94 -11.56 -15.27 -7.57
N GLY A 95 -11.61 -13.94 -7.46
CA GLY A 95 -12.84 -13.17 -7.32
C GLY A 95 -13.57 -13.33 -5.98
N LYS A 96 -13.08 -14.22 -5.10
CA LYS A 96 -13.73 -14.48 -3.80
C LYS A 96 -13.50 -13.33 -2.82
N PRO A 97 -14.39 -13.15 -1.83
CA PRO A 97 -14.24 -12.12 -0.81
C PRO A 97 -13.00 -12.35 0.06
N ILE A 98 -12.27 -11.29 0.35
CA ILE A 98 -11.18 -11.29 1.34
C ILE A 98 -11.82 -11.12 2.71
N SER A 99 -11.41 -11.95 3.68
CA SER A 99 -11.99 -11.89 5.02
C SER A 99 -11.72 -10.53 5.68
N LYS A 100 -12.71 -10.02 6.45
CA LYS A 100 -12.56 -8.76 7.18
C LYS A 100 -11.36 -8.77 8.14
N LYS A 101 -11.11 -9.90 8.81
CA LYS A 101 -9.93 -10.09 9.67
C LYS A 101 -8.63 -9.84 8.91
N ARG A 102 -8.53 -10.34 7.68
CA ARG A 102 -7.36 -10.17 6.82
C ARG A 102 -7.22 -8.74 6.30
N LEU A 103 -8.32 -8.10 5.89
CA LEU A 103 -8.30 -6.68 5.51
C LEU A 103 -7.99 -5.76 6.70
N GLY A 104 -8.35 -6.15 7.93
CA GLY A 104 -7.99 -5.43 9.15
C GLY A 104 -6.50 -5.53 9.50
N ALA A 105 -5.87 -6.68 9.20
CA ALA A 105 -4.44 -6.88 9.42
C ALA A 105 -3.57 -6.35 8.27
N LEU A 106 -4.00 -6.55 7.01
CA LEU A 106 -3.29 -6.20 5.79
C LEU A 106 -4.26 -5.56 4.79
N PRO A 107 -4.65 -4.29 4.97
CA PRO A 107 -5.65 -3.63 4.14
C PRO A 107 -5.25 -3.45 2.67
N TRP A 108 -3.95 -3.55 2.37
CA TRP A 108 -3.43 -3.48 0.99
C TRP A 108 -3.41 -4.82 0.25
N THR A 109 -3.85 -5.92 0.89
CA THR A 109 -3.74 -7.25 0.28
C THR A 109 -4.66 -7.40 -0.95
N PRO A 110 -4.12 -7.81 -2.12
CA PRO A 110 -4.94 -8.07 -3.31
C PRO A 110 -5.58 -9.47 -3.31
N TYR A 111 -5.14 -10.36 -2.42
CA TYR A 111 -5.48 -11.78 -2.47
C TYR A 111 -6.17 -12.26 -1.19
N CYS A 112 -6.97 -13.32 -1.30
CA CYS A 112 -7.40 -14.11 -0.14
C CYS A 112 -6.24 -14.98 0.37
N ILE A 113 -6.40 -15.57 1.56
CA ILE A 113 -5.36 -16.39 2.19
C ILE A 113 -4.97 -17.59 1.31
N ASP A 114 -5.95 -18.30 0.75
CA ASP A 114 -5.70 -19.47 -0.11
C ASP A 114 -4.88 -19.10 -1.35
N CYS A 115 -5.22 -17.97 -1.99
CA CYS A 115 -4.50 -17.49 -3.18
C CYS A 115 -3.11 -16.96 -2.85
N GLN A 116 -2.94 -16.34 -1.68
CA GLN A 116 -1.61 -15.92 -1.23
C GLN A 116 -0.72 -17.13 -0.94
N GLN A 117 -1.23 -18.15 -0.24
CA GLN A 117 -0.47 -19.37 0.04
C GLN A 117 -0.01 -20.07 -1.24
N LYS A 118 -0.87 -20.12 -2.26
CA LYS A 118 -0.49 -20.65 -3.58
C LYS A 118 0.65 -19.86 -4.23
N GLN A 119 0.57 -18.53 -4.23
CA GLN A 119 1.64 -17.67 -4.75
C GLN A 119 2.96 -17.84 -4.00
N GLU A 120 2.91 -18.09 -2.70
CA GLU A 120 4.11 -18.29 -1.88
C GLU A 120 4.75 -19.65 -2.18
N GLN A 121 3.94 -20.70 -2.40
CA GLN A 121 4.42 -22.03 -2.80
C GLN A 121 5.05 -22.04 -4.20
N GLU A 122 4.53 -21.25 -5.15
CA GLU A 122 5.09 -21.15 -6.50
C GLU A 122 6.41 -20.35 -6.56
N LYS A 123 6.72 -19.57 -5.52
CA LYS A 123 7.92 -18.71 -5.44
C LYS A 123 9.02 -19.29 -4.55
N ALA A 124 8.77 -20.44 -3.91
CA ALA A 124 9.72 -21.17 -3.07
C ALA A 124 10.49 -22.20 -3.89
#